data_AF-A0A5K0VGJ8-F1
#
_entry.id   AF-A0A5K0VGJ8-F1
#
_cell.length_a   1.000
_cell.length_b   1.000
_cell.length_c   1.000
_cell.angle_alpha   90.00
_cell.angle_beta   90.00
_cell.angle_gamma   90.00
#
_symmetry.space_group_name_H-M   'P 1'
#
loop_
_entity.id
_entity.type
_entity.pdbx_description
1 polymer ?
#
loop_
_entity_poly.entity_id
_entity_poly.type
_entity_poly.pdbx_seq_one_letter_code
_entity_poly.pdbx_strand_id
1 'polypeptide(L)'
;YFPWQSNVASRRGNLAGVRFDKGVLYFPELVLNETSEGALMNMVALERMHPQTEKGVTFFMSFMDALIGTAEDISILGKAGLVTNNLGSDDAAATLFNKLGVLEIMH
;
A
#
# COMPACT_ATOMS: atom_id res chain seq x y z
N TYR A 1 2.23 -27.78 -1.64
CA TYR A 1 3.44 -27.38 -0.90
C TYR A 1 3.74 -25.93 -1.26
N PHE A 2 3.32 -24.98 -0.42
CA PHE A 2 3.61 -23.55 -0.58
C PHE A 2 4.52 -23.10 0.57
N PRO A 3 5.68 -22.47 0.28
CA PRO A 3 6.80 -22.30 1.25
C PRO A 3 6.61 -21.13 2.24
N TRP A 4 5.38 -20.76 2.58
CA TRP A 4 5.10 -19.62 3.47
C TRP A 4 4.83 -20.02 4.93
N GLN A 5 5.15 -21.26 5.34
CA GLN A 5 4.84 -21.80 6.67
C GLN A 5 5.99 -21.75 7.69
N SER A 6 6.91 -20.79 7.62
CA SER A 6 7.92 -20.63 8.68
C SER A 6 8.18 -19.17 9.04
N ASN A 7 7.16 -18.52 9.62
CA ASN A 7 7.32 -17.75 10.85
C ASN A 7 5.95 -17.27 11.34
N VAL A 8 5.39 -17.98 12.32
CA VAL A 8 4.12 -17.60 12.95
C VAL A 8 4.43 -16.62 14.08
N ALA A 9 4.40 -15.33 13.77
CA ALA A 9 4.19 -14.29 14.77
C ALA A 9 3.23 -13.24 14.19
N SER A 10 2.05 -13.17 14.82
CA SER A 10 0.99 -12.17 14.63
C SER A 10 0.16 -12.24 13.34
N ARG A 11 -1.00 -12.90 13.47
CA ARG A 11 -2.17 -12.80 12.61
C ARG A 11 -2.65 -11.33 12.52
N ARG A 12 -3.04 -10.93 11.30
CA ARG A 12 -3.50 -9.60 10.81
C ARG A 12 -2.37 -8.82 10.13
N GLY A 13 -2.38 -8.82 8.80
CA GLY A 13 -1.74 -7.76 8.02
C GLY A 13 -2.37 -6.45 8.44
N ASN A 14 -1.69 -5.72 9.31
CA ASN A 14 -2.24 -4.50 9.89
C ASN A 14 -1.88 -3.34 8.95
N LEU A 15 -2.67 -3.14 7.89
CA LEU A 15 -2.61 -1.90 7.11
C LEU A 15 -2.86 -0.66 8.00
N ALA A 16 -3.50 -0.84 9.16
CA ALA A 16 -3.73 0.21 10.16
C ALA A 16 -2.51 0.53 11.05
N GLY A 17 -1.30 0.10 10.68
CA GLY A 17 -0.06 0.44 11.41
C GLY A 17 0.46 1.86 11.19
N VAL A 18 -0.28 2.70 10.47
CA VAL A 18 0.13 4.09 10.20
C VAL A 18 0.03 4.91 11.50
N ARG A 19 1.15 5.48 11.95
CA ARG A 19 1.20 6.43 13.08
C ARG A 19 1.99 7.66 12.68
N PHE A 20 1.56 8.81 13.18
CA PHE A 20 2.34 10.04 13.14
C PHE A 20 2.66 10.44 14.58
N ASP A 21 3.95 10.46 14.94
CA ASP A 21 4.40 10.85 16.27
C ASP A 21 5.59 11.81 16.17
N LYS A 22 5.50 12.96 16.84
CA LYS A 22 6.54 13.99 16.90
C LYS A 22 7.13 14.39 15.53
N GLY A 23 6.30 14.47 14.49
CA GLY A 23 6.74 14.84 13.14
C GLY A 23 7.25 13.67 12.30
N VAL A 24 7.25 12.45 12.84
CA VAL A 24 7.70 11.24 12.14
C VAL A 24 6.50 10.38 11.79
N LEU A 25 6.41 10.02 10.51
CA LEU A 25 5.44 9.08 9.99
C LEU A 25 6.01 7.66 10.06
N TYR A 26 5.23 6.75 10.63
CA TYR A 26 5.48 5.33 10.72
C TYR A 26 4.37 4.61 9.96
N PHE A 27 4.71 3.63 9.14
CA PHE A 27 3.72 2.70 8.59
C PHE A 27 4.38 1.33 8.35
N PRO A 28 3.59 0.25 8.22
CA PRO A 28 4.16 -1.08 7.96
C PRO A 28 4.88 -1.09 6.62
N GLU A 29 5.97 -1.83 6.51
CA GLU A 29 6.67 -2.03 5.24
C GLU A 29 5.69 -2.50 4.16
N LEU A 30 5.70 -1.80 3.02
CA LEU A 30 4.86 -2.12 1.89
C LEU A 30 5.67 -2.88 0.84
N VAL A 31 5.31 -4.15 0.64
CA VAL A 31 5.95 -5.00 -0.37
C VAL A 31 5.11 -4.99 -1.65
N LEU A 32 5.70 -4.48 -2.73
CA LEU A 32 5.08 -4.41 -4.05
C LEU A 32 5.58 -5.56 -4.93
N ASN A 33 4.64 -6.22 -5.59
CA ASN A 33 4.86 -7.26 -6.58
C ASN A 33 3.71 -7.27 -7.60
N GLU A 34 3.77 -8.15 -8.59
CA GLU A 34 2.81 -8.28 -9.68
C GLU A 34 1.36 -8.54 -9.23
N THR A 35 1.13 -8.99 -7.98
CA THR A 35 -0.20 -9.21 -7.43
C THR A 35 -0.74 -8.05 -6.59
N SER A 36 0.13 -7.10 -6.21
CA SER A 36 -0.22 -6.01 -5.28
C SER A 36 -1.35 -5.12 -5.81
N GLU A 37 -1.34 -4.79 -7.10
CA GLU A 37 -2.39 -3.96 -7.71
C GLU A 37 -3.78 -4.60 -7.55
N GLY A 38 -3.92 -5.87 -7.95
CA GLY A 38 -5.18 -6.60 -7.84
C GLY A 38 -5.62 -6.81 -6.39
N ALA A 39 -4.68 -7.07 -5.48
CA ALA A 39 -4.98 -7.22 -4.06
C ALA A 39 -5.54 -5.92 -3.45
N LEU A 40 -4.89 -4.78 -3.72
CA LEU A 40 -5.33 -3.47 -3.23
C LEU A 40 -6.68 -3.07 -3.83
N MET A 41 -6.88 -3.26 -5.14
CA MET A 41 -8.17 -2.99 -5.78
C MET A 41 -9.30 -3.84 -5.20
N ASN A 42 -9.06 -5.13 -4.97
CA ASN A 42 -10.07 -6.02 -4.39
C ASN A 42 -10.43 -5.61 -2.95
N MET A 43 -9.46 -5.13 -2.16
CA MET A 43 -9.72 -4.62 -0.82
C MET A 43 -10.55 -3.33 -0.85
N VAL A 44 -10.22 -2.38 -1.72
CA VAL A 44 -11.03 -1.15 -1.90
C VAL A 44 -12.43 -1.49 -2.39
N ALA A 45 -12.58 -2.44 -3.31
CA ALA A 45 -13.89 -2.91 -3.76
C ALA A 45 -14.70 -3.56 -2.62
N LEU A 46 -14.06 -4.36 -1.76
CA LEU A 46 -14.70 -4.94 -0.57
C LEU A 46 -15.21 -3.84 0.39
N GLU A 47 -14.39 -2.83 0.68
CA GLU A 47 -14.80 -1.70 1.53
C GLU A 47 -15.98 -0.92 0.93
N ARG A 48 -16.01 -0.75 -0.39
CA ARG A 48 -17.12 -0.07 -1.09
C ARG A 48 -18.41 -0.88 -1.11
N MET A 49 -18.31 -2.20 -1.30
CA MET A 49 -19.48 -3.10 -1.37
C MET A 49 -20.08 -3.41 0.00
N HIS A 50 -19.35 -3.15 1.08
CA HIS A 50 -19.77 -3.43 2.45
C HIS A 50 -19.65 -2.17 3.32
N PRO A 51 -20.69 -1.30 3.36
CA PRO A 51 -20.65 -0.03 4.07
C PRO A 51 -20.37 -0.11 5.58
N GLN A 52 -20.51 -1.30 6.17
CA GLN A 52 -20.24 -1.57 7.58
C GLN A 52 -18.74 -1.81 7.86
N THR A 53 -17.93 -1.97 6.80
CA THR A 53 -16.49 -2.19 6.88
C THR A 53 -15.78 -0.84 7.04
N GLU A 54 -14.74 -0.80 7.86
CA GLU A 54 -13.88 0.37 7.98
C GLU A 54 -13.17 0.67 6.66
N LYS A 55 -13.04 1.94 6.29
CA LYS A 55 -12.40 2.40 5.03
C LYS A 55 -10.87 2.49 5.13
N GLY A 56 -10.26 1.57 5.88
CA GLY A 56 -8.85 1.65 6.26
C GLY A 56 -7.91 1.57 5.06
N VAL A 57 -8.20 0.67 4.11
CA VAL A 57 -7.42 0.49 2.88
C VAL A 57 -7.63 1.65 1.93
N THR A 58 -8.88 2.10 1.74
CA THR A 58 -9.19 3.29 0.94
C THR A 58 -8.38 4.49 1.43
N PHE A 59 -8.47 4.84 2.72
CA PHE A 59 -7.69 5.97 3.26
C PHE A 59 -6.18 5.78 3.18
N PHE A 60 -5.69 4.56 3.35
CA PHE A 60 -4.27 4.25 3.14
C PHE A 60 -3.87 4.50 1.68
N MET A 61 -4.70 4.11 0.72
CA MET A 61 -4.44 4.34 -0.70
C MET A 61 -4.45 5.82 -1.05
N SER A 62 -5.42 6.61 -0.57
CA SER A 62 -5.42 8.07 -0.74
C SER A 62 -4.14 8.71 -0.20
N PHE A 63 -3.70 8.22 0.97
CA PHE A 63 -2.51 8.73 1.62
C PHE A 63 -1.23 8.40 0.84
N MET A 64 -1.11 7.17 0.32
CA MET A 64 0.04 6.77 -0.49
C MET A 64 0.08 7.50 -1.84
N ASP A 65 -1.08 7.73 -2.48
CA ASP A 65 -1.19 8.54 -3.70
C ASP A 65 -0.72 9.98 -3.45
N ALA A 66 -1.04 10.56 -2.29
CA ALA A 66 -0.57 11.89 -1.93
C ALA A 66 0.95 11.95 -1.63
N LEU A 67 1.56 10.82 -1.23
CA LEU A 67 2.99 10.72 -0.95
C LEU A 67 3.84 10.37 -2.19
N ILE A 68 3.27 9.64 -3.14
CA ILE A 68 4.00 9.05 -4.26
C ILE A 68 3.43 9.61 -5.57
N GLY A 69 4.11 10.62 -6.13
CA GLY A 69 3.81 11.10 -7.47
C GLY A 69 4.79 10.57 -8.53
N THR A 70 6.01 10.22 -8.09
CA THR A 70 7.15 9.96 -8.97
C THR A 70 7.95 8.72 -8.56
N ALA A 71 8.78 8.23 -9.47
CA ALA A 71 9.76 7.18 -9.17
C ALA A 71 10.77 7.61 -8.10
N GLU A 72 11.07 8.90 -7.96
CA GLU A 72 11.96 9.42 -6.92
C GLU A 72 11.36 9.22 -5.52
N ASP A 73 10.05 9.43 -5.38
CA ASP A 73 9.33 9.22 -4.11
C ASP A 73 9.44 7.73 -3.69
N ILE A 74 9.25 6.81 -4.63
CA ILE A 74 9.46 5.36 -4.40
C ILE A 74 10.89 5.09 -3.95
N SER A 75 11.89 5.68 -4.61
CA SER A 75 13.30 5.49 -4.27
C SER A 75 13.62 5.98 -2.85
N ILE A 76 13.08 7.13 -2.44
CA ILE A 76 13.24 7.69 -1.10
C ILE A 76 12.59 6.77 -0.06
N LEU A 77 11.36 6.33 -0.31
CA LEU A 77 10.65 5.42 0.60
C LEU A 77 11.32 4.05 0.69
N GLY A 78 11.90 3.57 -0.41
CA GLY A 78 12.67 2.33 -0.42
C GLY A 78 13.96 2.42 0.38
N LYS A 79 14.70 3.53 0.27
CA LYS A 79 15.89 3.79 1.10
C LYS A 79 15.56 3.91 2.59
N ALA A 80 14.35 4.38 2.92
CA ALA A 80 13.84 4.43 4.28
C ALA A 80 13.35 3.07 4.82
N GLY A 81 13.34 2.01 3.98
CA GLY A 81 12.85 0.68 4.34
C GLY A 81 11.32 0.61 4.45
N LEU A 82 10.62 1.57 3.85
CA LEU A 82 9.17 1.69 3.92
C LEU A 82 8.48 1.01 2.73
N VAL A 83 9.15 0.93 1.58
CA VAL A 83 8.64 0.29 0.36
C VAL A 83 9.69 -0.69 -0.19
N THR A 84 9.32 -1.95 -0.31
CA THR A 84 10.10 -2.95 -1.04
C THR A 84 9.50 -3.15 -2.42
N ASN A 85 10.20 -2.67 -3.45
CA ASN A 85 9.74 -2.70 -4.83
C ASN A 85 10.26 -3.94 -5.59
N ASN A 86 9.38 -4.89 -5.90
CA ASN A 86 9.69 -6.05 -6.76
C ASN A 86 9.04 -5.96 -8.16
N LEU A 87 8.61 -4.78 -8.60
CA LEU A 87 7.97 -4.56 -9.91
C LEU A 87 8.97 -4.32 -11.06
N GLY A 88 10.27 -4.36 -10.77
CA GLY A 88 11.34 -4.22 -11.75
C GLY A 88 11.80 -2.78 -12.01
N SER A 89 10.99 -1.77 -11.69
CA SER A 89 11.41 -0.36 -11.67
C SER A 89 10.59 0.49 -10.70
N ASP A 90 11.18 1.59 -10.24
CA ASP A 90 10.49 2.57 -9.39
C ASP A 90 9.35 3.28 -10.15
N ASP A 91 9.50 3.47 -11.47
CA ASP A 91 8.41 3.95 -12.34
C ASP A 91 7.20 3.02 -12.36
N ALA A 92 7.42 1.69 -12.37
CA ALA A 92 6.33 0.73 -12.33
C ALA A 92 5.55 0.81 -11.00
N ALA A 93 6.28 0.99 -9.89
CA ALA A 93 5.69 1.20 -8.57
C ALA A 93 4.94 2.54 -8.46
N ALA A 94 5.52 3.64 -8.94
CA ALA A 94 4.85 4.94 -8.94
C ALA A 94 3.58 4.91 -9.81
N THR A 95 3.64 4.24 -10.97
CA THR A 95 2.49 4.04 -11.85
C THR A 95 1.36 3.27 -11.16
N LEU A 96 1.67 2.28 -10.31
CA LEU A 96 0.67 1.53 -9.55
C LEU A 96 -0.13 2.47 -8.63
N PHE A 97 0.53 3.32 -7.85
CA PHE A 97 -0.19 4.25 -6.95
C PHE A 97 -0.94 5.32 -7.71
N ASN A 98 -0.31 5.94 -8.72
CA ASN A 98 -0.96 6.96 -9.55
C ASN A 98 -2.22 6.43 -10.25
N LYS A 99 -2.23 5.17 -10.70
CA LYS A 99 -3.45 4.53 -11.26
C LYS A 99 -4.54 4.33 -10.22
N LEU A 100 -4.16 4.00 -8.99
CA LEU A 100 -5.10 3.74 -7.89
C LEU A 100 -5.65 5.03 -7.28
N GLY A 101 -4.88 6.12 -7.26
CA GLY A 101 -5.35 7.45 -6.89
C GLY A 101 -6.47 7.96 -7.78
N VAL A 102 -6.34 7.77 -9.10
CA VAL A 102 -7.38 8.15 -10.08
C VAL A 102 -8.69 7.38 -9.85
N LEU A 103 -8.64 6.15 -9.32
CA LEU A 103 -9.82 5.34 -8.97
C LEU A 103 -10.57 5.85 -7.71
N GLU A 104 -10.01 6.77 -6.94
CA GLU A 104 -10.75 7.49 -5.88
C GLU A 104 -11.49 8.72 -6.39
N ILE A 105 -11.06 9.30 -7.51
CA ILE A 105 -11.63 10.54 -8.08
C ILE A 105 -12.75 10.24 -9.10
N MET A 106 -12.94 8.98 -9.50
CA MET A 106 -14.08 8.58 -10.34
C MET A 106 -15.37 8.55 -9.51
N HIS A 107 -15.95 9.75 -9.36
CA HIS A 107 -17.31 10.03 -8.93
C HIS A 107 -18.20 10.30 -10.15
#